data_AF-A0A3D5RAF0-F1
#
_entry.id   AF-A0A3D5RAF0-F1
#
_cell.length_a   1.000
_cell.length_b   1.000
_cell.length_c   1.000
_cell.angle_alpha   90.00
_cell.angle_beta   90.00
_cell.angle_gamma   90.00
#
_symmetry.space_group_name_H-M   'P 1'
#
loop_
_entity.id
_entity.type
_entity.pdbx_description
1 polymer ?
#
loop_
_entity_poly.entity_id
_entity_poly.type
_entity_poly.pdbx_seq_one_letter_code
_entity_poly.pdbx_strand_id
1 'polypeptide(L)' 'DVEYTFDNNKIIFYFTADGRIDFRDLVKDLAGVFRTRIELRQIGVRDEAKMIGGLG' A
#
# COMPACT_ATOMS: atom_id res chain seq x y z
N ASP A 1 3.87 -2.01 4.64
CA ASP A 1 5.04 -1.86 3.74
C ASP A 1 4.67 -1.03 2.51
N VAL A 2 5.65 -0.39 1.85
CA VAL A 2 5.42 0.48 0.67
C VAL A 2 6.39 0.12 -0.44
N GLU A 3 5.85 -0.26 -1.60
CA GLU A 3 6.65 -0.61 -2.78
C GLU A 3 6.55 0.47 -3.87
N TYR A 4 7.71 0.84 -4.42
CA TYR A 4 7.83 1.68 -5.61
C TYR A 4 8.08 0.80 -6.84
N THR A 5 7.20 0.90 -7.85
CA THR A 5 7.46 0.24 -9.15
C THR A 5 8.46 1.03 -9.99
N PHE A 6 9.33 0.31 -10.71
CA PHE A 6 10.51 0.82 -11.44
C PHE A 6 10.24 1.97 -12.44
N ASP A 7 9.00 2.20 -12.84
CA ASP A 7 8.61 3.24 -13.81
C ASP A 7 8.14 4.56 -13.14
N ASN A 8 8.24 4.69 -11.81
CA ASN A 8 7.77 5.85 -11.01
C ASN A 8 6.28 6.25 -11.20
N ASN A 9 5.52 5.49 -11.98
CA ASN A 9 4.14 5.79 -12.33
C ASN A 9 3.13 5.27 -11.31
N LYS A 10 3.57 4.47 -10.33
CA LYS A 10 2.69 3.88 -9.32
C LYS A 10 3.40 3.58 -7.99
N ILE A 11 2.72 3.91 -6.90
CA ILE A 11 3.10 3.57 -5.53
C ILE A 11 2.03 2.64 -4.96
N ILE A 12 2.45 1.52 -4.37
CA ILE A 12 1.54 0.53 -3.76
C ILE A 12 1.76 0.53 -2.24
N PHE A 13 0.68 0.76 -1.49
CA PHE A 13 0.67 0.61 -0.03
C PHE A 13 -0.07 -0.67 0.33
N TYR A 14 0.59 -1.52 1.12
CA TYR A 14 -0.03 -2.70 1.69
C TYR A 14 -0.48 -2.43 3.12
N PHE A 15 -1.71 -2.83 3.45
CA PHE A 15 -2.27 -2.65 4.79
C PHE A 15 -3.10 -3.87 5.20
N THR A 16 -3.23 -4.09 6.50
CA THR A 16 -4.13 -5.07 7.10
C THR A 16 -5.32 -4.34 7.74
N ALA A 17 -6.50 -4.95 7.72
CA ALA A 17 -7.70 -4.43 8.37
C ALA A 17 -8.70 -5.57 8.60
N ASP A 18 -9.39 -5.56 9.74
CA ASP A 18 -10.44 -6.54 10.05
C ASP A 18 -11.79 -6.20 9.40
N GLY A 19 -11.89 -5.07 8.71
CA GLY A 19 -13.11 -4.59 8.09
C GLY A 19 -12.86 -3.57 6.99
N ARG A 20 -13.96 -3.05 6.43
CA ARG A 20 -13.89 -2.05 5.36
C ARG A 20 -13.48 -0.69 5.91
N ILE A 21 -12.40 -0.15 5.39
CA ILE A 21 -11.91 1.20 5.70
C ILE A 21 -12.11 2.10 4.47
N ASP A 22 -12.56 3.34 4.69
CA ASP A 22 -12.65 4.35 3.65
C ASP A 22 -11.36 5.18 3.59
N PHE A 23 -10.63 5.06 2.49
CA PHE A 23 -9.35 5.74 2.29
C PHE A 23 -9.44 6.89 1.28
N ARG A 24 -10.63 7.33 0.86
CA ARG A 24 -10.78 8.28 -0.25
C ARG A 24 -9.99 9.57 -0.05
N ASP A 25 -9.96 10.12 1.16
CA ASP A 25 -9.25 11.38 1.43
C ASP A 25 -7.73 11.16 1.58
N LEU A 26 -7.32 10.06 2.24
CA LEU A 26 -5.91 9.69 2.31
C LEU A 26 -5.31 9.46 0.91
N VAL A 27 -6.03 8.78 0.02
CA VAL A 27 -5.57 8.55 -1.36
C VAL A 27 -5.40 9.87 -2.12
N LYS A 28 -6.32 10.83 -1.93
CA LYS A 28 -6.20 12.16 -2.56
C LYS A 28 -4.96 12.91 -2.07
N ASP A 29 -4.74 12.91 -0.76
CA ASP A 29 -3.60 13.61 -0.15
C ASP A 29 -2.27 13.01 -0.64
N LEU A 30 -2.15 11.68 -0.61
CA LEU A 30 -0.96 10.98 -1.10
C LEU A 30 -0.73 11.20 -2.59
N ALA A 31 -1.78 11.14 -3.41
CA ALA A 31 -1.66 11.40 -4.85
C ALA A 31 -1.24 12.85 -5.12
N GLY A 32 -1.71 13.82 -4.32
CA GLY A 32 -1.31 15.22 -4.41
C GLY A 32 0.17 15.45 -4.05
N VAL A 33 0.66 14.77 -3.01
CA VAL A 33 2.06 14.88 -2.55
C VAL A 33 3.01 14.23 -3.54
N PHE A 34 2.75 12.98 -3.92
CA PHE A 34 3.68 12.20 -4.75
C PHE A 34 3.53 12.46 -6.25
N ARG A 35 2.41 13.07 -6.68
CA ARG A 35 2.08 13.30 -8.09
C ARG A 35 2.12 12.01 -8.92
N THR A 36 1.78 10.90 -8.28
CA THR A 36 1.86 9.53 -8.82
C THR A 36 0.57 8.79 -8.48
N ARG A 37 0.21 7.78 -9.28
CA ARG A 37 -0.93 6.92 -8.98
C ARG A 37 -0.70 6.15 -7.67
N ILE A 38 -1.63 6.28 -6.73
CA ILE A 38 -1.62 5.55 -5.46
C ILE A 38 -2.54 4.34 -5.58
N GLU A 39 -2.06 3.17 -5.18
CA GLU A 39 -2.83 1.93 -5.08
C GLU A 39 -2.75 1.42 -3.64
N LEU A 40 -3.91 1.23 -3.01
CA LEU A 40 -3.99 0.63 -1.68
C LEU A 40 -4.41 -0.83 -1.82
N ARG A 41 -3.63 -1.75 -1.27
CA ARG A 41 -3.90 -3.18 -1.29
C ARG A 41 -4.06 -3.71 0.13
N GLN A 42 -5.23 -4.26 0.41
CA GLN A 42 -5.44 -4.99 1.66
C GLN A 42 -4.78 -6.37 1.55
N ILE A 43 -4.03 -6.76 2.57
CA ILE A 43 -3.45 -8.09 2.72
C ILE A 43 -3.95 -8.72 4.02
N GLY A 44 -3.93 -10.06 4.09
CA GLY A 44 -4.22 -10.75 5.34
C GLY A 44 -3.04 -10.64 6.32
N VAL A 45 -3.31 -10.71 7.62
CA VAL A 45 -2.28 -10.69 8.69
C VAL A 45 -1.24 -11.82 8.54
N ARG A 46 -1.60 -12.91 7.85
CA ARG A 46 -0.70 -14.02 7.54
C ARG A 46 0.26 -13.72 6.39
N ASP A 47 -0.13 -12.87 5.44
CA ASP A 47 0.69 -12.47 4.31
C ASP A 47 1.66 -11.35 4.69
N GLU A 48 1.29 -10.48 5.64
CA GLU A 48 2.19 -9.49 6.24
C GLU A 48 3.40 -10.17 6.93
N ALA A 49 3.18 -11.26 7.65
CA ALA A 49 4.25 -12.04 8.28
C ALA A 49 5.23 -12.66 7.27
N LYS A 50 4.77 -13.01 6.05
CA LYS A 50 5.64 -13.50 4.97
C LYS A 50 6.41 -12.39 4.28
N MET A 51 5.82 -11.20 4.13
CA MET A 51 6.51 -10.03 3.55
C MET A 51 7.59 -9.47 4.48
N ILE A 52 7.33 -9.45 5.80
CA ILE A 52 8.30 -9.00 6.81
C ILE A 52 9.34 -10.08 7.16
N GLY A 53 9.02 -11.37 6.95
CA GLY A 53 9.88 -12.52 7.27
C GLY A 53 10.74 -13.05 6.11
N GLY A 54 10.77 -12.38 4.96
CA GLY A 54 11.48 -12.82 3.74
C GLY A 54 12.99 -12.63 3.72
N LEU A 55 13.66 -12.70 4.87
CA LEU A 55 15.05 -13.12 4.98
C LEU A 55 15.04 -14.57 5.49
N GLY A 56 14.89 -15.50 4.56
CA GLY A 56 15.00 -16.95 4.77
C GLY A 56 15.40 -17.60 3.46
#